data_AF-A0A438HWZ5-F1
#
_entry.id   AF-A0A438HWZ5-F1
#
_cell.length_a   1.000
_cell.length_b   1.000
_cell.length_c   1.000
_cell.angle_alpha   90.00
_cell.angle_beta   90.00
_cell.angle_gamma   90.00
#
_symmetry.space_group_name_H-M   'P 1'
#
loop_
_entity.id
_entity.type
_entity.pdbx_description
1 polymer ?
#
loop_
_entity_poly.entity_id
_entity_poly.type
_entity_poly.pdbx_seq_one_letter_code
_entity_poly.pdbx_strand_id
1 'polypeptide(L)' 'MVWDKGYKELLKLLHDHQKELTGLEVDLYGNGEDSDQVQEVAKKLELDVRVHPRRDHADPLFHE' A
#
# COMPACT_ATOMS: atom_id res chain seq x y z
N MET A 1 -5.63 9.32 -14.40
CA MET A 1 -5.63 7.92 -14.87
C MET A 1 -5.71 7.06 -13.62
N VAL A 2 -6.60 6.06 -13.55
CA VAL A 2 -6.50 5.01 -12.51
C VAL A 2 -5.07 4.47 -12.62
N TRP A 3 -4.27 4.45 -11.54
CA TRP A 3 -2.85 4.02 -11.50
C TRP A 3 -1.73 5.02 -11.86
N ASP A 4 -1.99 6.32 -12.00
CA ASP A 4 -0.93 7.30 -12.38
C ASP A 4 0.25 7.39 -11.39
N LYS A 5 0.07 6.88 -10.16
CA LYS A 5 1.08 6.89 -9.09
C LYS A 5 1.95 5.63 -9.02
N GLY A 6 1.74 4.66 -9.91
CA GLY A 6 2.60 3.47 -10.00
C GLY A 6 2.38 2.41 -8.91
N TYR A 7 1.20 2.37 -8.26
CA TYR A 7 0.92 1.37 -7.22
C TYR A 7 0.99 -0.08 -7.74
N LYS A 8 0.68 -0.30 -9.02
CA LYS A 8 0.76 -1.62 -9.64
C LYS A 8 2.21 -2.10 -9.72
N GLU A 9 3.11 -1.22 -10.14
CA GLU A 9 4.54 -1.47 -10.22
C GLU A 9 5.11 -1.74 -8.82
N LEU A 10 4.69 -0.98 -7.81
CA LEU A 10 5.06 -1.22 -6.42
C LEU A 10 4.63 -2.61 -5.94
N LEU A 11 3.36 -2.98 -6.10
CA LEU A 11 2.86 -4.30 -5.69
C LEU A 11 3.58 -5.43 -6.43
N LYS A 12 3.90 -5.24 -7.71
CA LYS A 12 4.69 -6.19 -8.48
C LYS A 12 6.10 -6.35 -7.90
N LEU A 13 6.79 -5.26 -7.59
CA LEU A 13 8.13 -5.31 -6.99
C LEU A 13 8.12 -6.00 -5.61
N LEU A 14 7.12 -5.68 -4.78
CA LEU A 14 6.96 -6.33 -3.47
C LEU A 14 6.75 -7.83 -3.61
N HIS A 15 5.99 -8.27 -4.62
CA HIS A 15 5.80 -9.68 -4.91
C HIS A 15 7.06 -10.36 -5.45
N ASP A 16 7.73 -9.75 -6.43
CA ASP A 16 8.93 -10.29 -7.06
C ASP A 16 10.05 -10.53 -6.01
N HIS A 17 10.12 -9.68 -4.97
CA HIS A 17 11.10 -9.75 -3.89
C HIS A 17 10.54 -10.25 -2.56
N GLN A 18 9.33 -10.82 -2.52
CA GLN A 18 8.63 -11.20 -1.28
C GLN A 18 9.46 -12.13 -0.38
N LYS A 19 10.27 -13.02 -0.96
CA LYS A 19 11.16 -13.92 -0.21
C LYS A 19 12.27 -13.18 0.52
N GLU A 20 12.84 -12.17 -0.12
CA GLU A 20 13.90 -11.34 0.44
C GLU A 20 13.34 -10.34 1.47
N LEU A 21 12.10 -9.91 1.26
CA LEU A 21 11.35 -8.99 2.11
C LEU A 21 10.45 -9.71 3.13
N THR A 22 10.79 -10.95 3.50
CA THR A 22 10.00 -11.71 4.47
C THR A 22 9.92 -10.93 5.80
N GLY A 23 8.70 -10.62 6.24
CA GLY A 23 8.45 -9.84 7.45
C GLY A 23 8.40 -8.31 7.25
N LEU A 24 8.52 -7.83 6.01
CA LEU A 24 8.26 -6.43 5.69
C LEU A 24 6.76 -6.16 5.67
N GLU A 25 6.29 -5.35 6.60
CA GLU A 25 4.93 -4.78 6.61
C GLU A 25 4.95 -3.42 5.90
N VAL A 26 3.99 -3.17 5.02
CA VAL A 26 3.89 -1.91 4.25
C VAL A 26 2.55 -1.24 4.48
N ASP A 27 2.55 -0.06 5.10
CA ASP A 27 1.37 0.78 5.22
C ASP A 27 1.32 1.82 4.08
N LEU A 28 0.29 1.74 3.23
CA LEU A 28 0.02 2.67 2.15
C LEU A 28 -1.09 3.64 2.56
N TYR A 29 -0.77 4.94 2.58
CA TYR A 29 -1.74 6.00 2.90
C TYR A 29 -2.17 6.75 1.64
N GLY A 30 -3.48 6.86 1.42
CA GLY A 30 -4.04 7.59 0.29
C GLY A 30 -5.56 7.46 0.17
N ASN A 31 -6.18 8.41 -0.53
CA ASN A 31 -7.60 8.37 -0.89
C ASN A 31 -7.77 8.34 -2.42
N GLY A 32 -6.94 7.56 -3.11
CA GLY A 32 -7.06 7.41 -4.56
C GLY A 32 -8.32 6.62 -4.92
N GLU A 33 -8.92 6.90 -6.08
CA GLU A 33 -10.07 6.12 -6.58
C GLU A 33 -9.71 4.64 -6.82
N ASP A 34 -8.42 4.35 -6.95
CA ASP A 34 -7.82 3.04 -7.13
C ASP A 34 -7.49 2.29 -5.82
N SER A 35 -7.75 2.89 -4.65
CA SER A 35 -7.34 2.32 -3.34
C SER A 35 -7.94 0.94 -3.07
N ASP A 36 -9.22 0.72 -3.40
CA ASP A 36 -9.88 -0.58 -3.23
C ASP A 36 -9.23 -1.66 -4.11
N GLN A 37 -8.93 -1.33 -5.37
CA GLN A 37 -8.27 -2.24 -6.31
C GLN A 37 -6.85 -2.59 -5.85
N VAL A 38 -6.10 -1.60 -5.33
CA VAL A 38 -4.76 -1.83 -4.75
C VAL A 38 -4.85 -2.82 -3.59
N GLN A 39 -5.84 -2.65 -2.71
CA GLN A 39 -6.05 -3.55 -1.58
C GLN A 39 -6.42 -4.97 -2.03
N GLU A 40 -7.28 -5.12 -3.03
CA GLU A 40 -7.64 -6.43 -3.59
C GLU A 40 -6.45 -7.16 -4.22
N VAL A 41 -5.63 -6.43 -5.00
CA VAL A 41 -4.44 -7.01 -5.63
C VAL A 41 -3.41 -7.42 -4.58
N ALA A 42 -3.18 -6.59 -3.55
CA ALA A 42 -2.27 -6.93 -2.46
C ALA A 42 -2.70 -8.21 -1.73
N LYS A 43 -3.99 -8.36 -1.42
CA LYS A 43 -4.55 -9.57 -0.81
C LYS A 43 -4.38 -10.80 -1.70
N LYS A 44 -4.64 -10.65 -3.01
CA LYS A 44 -4.49 -11.75 -3.97
C LYS A 44 -3.04 -12.22 -4.12
N LEU A 45 -2.09 -11.31 -3.95
CA LEU A 45 -0.65 -11.60 -4.00
C LEU A 45 -0.07 -12.01 -2.63
N GLU A 46 -0.91 -12.14 -1.59
CA GLU A 46 -0.52 -12.48 -0.22
C GLU A 46 0.60 -11.56 0.31
N LEU A 47 0.54 -10.28 -0.04
CA LEU A 47 1.47 -9.25 0.42
C LEU A 47 1.00 -8.67 1.74
N ASP A 48 1.92 -8.42 2.68
CA ASP A 48 1.62 -7.72 3.93
C ASP A 48 1.55 -6.20 3.71
N VAL A 49 0.53 -5.79 2.96
CA VAL A 49 0.28 -4.39 2.59
C VAL A 49 -1.07 -3.95 3.17
N ARG A 50 -1.06 -2.87 3.95
CA ARG A 50 -2.25 -2.27 4.56
C ARG A 50 -2.55 -0.95 3.89
N VAL A 51 -3.72 -0.84 3.29
CA VAL A 51 -4.19 0.40 2.66
C VAL A 51 -5.03 1.18 3.66
N HIS A 52 -4.63 2.42 3.91
CA HIS A 52 -5.27 3.34 4.83
C HIS A 52 -5.71 4.61 4.09
N PRO A 53 -6.78 5.27 4.57
CA PRO A 53 -7.14 6.58 4.06
C PRO A 53 -6.00 7.59 4.28
N ARG A 54 -6.02 8.68 3.51
CA ARG A 54 -5.05 9.77 3.65
C ARG A 54 -4.97 10.22 5.11
N ARG A 55 -3.75 10.22 5.67
CA ARG A 55 -3.44 10.87 6.94
C ARG A 55 -2.70 12.17 6.70
N ASP A 56 -2.99 13.15 7.52
CA ASP A 56 -2.27 14.43 7.56
C ASP A 56 -1.16 14.35 8.61
N HIS A 57 -0.06 15.05 8.41
CA HIS A 57 1.01 15.17 9.42
C HIS A 57 0.54 15.94 10.67
N ALA A 58 -0.53 16.73 10.54
CA ALA A 58 -1.20 17.38 11.66
C ALA A 58 -2.15 16.46 12.44
N ASP A 59 -2.30 15.19 12.06
CA ASP A 59 -3.18 14.24 12.75
C ASP A 59 -2.69 14.03 14.19
N PRO A 60 -3.55 14.20 15.22
CA PRO A 60 -3.18 14.07 16.63
C PRO A 60 -2.47 12.76 16.97
N LEU A 61 -2.76 11.69 16.23
CA LEU A 61 -2.14 10.37 16.41
C LEU A 61 -0.61 10.38 16.26
N PHE A 62 -0.02 11.38 15.59
CA PHE A 62 1.43 11.50 15.41
C PHE A 62 2.14 12.35 16.48
N HIS A 63 1.40 12.94 17.42
CA HIS A 63 1.95 13.90 18.40
C HIS A 63 1.78 13.45 19.87
N GLU A 64 1.35 12.21 20.10
CA GLU A 64 1.25 11.57 21.42
C GLU A 64 2.46 10.69 21.77
#